data_AF-A0A1E5E547-F1
#
_entry.id   AF-A0A1E5E547-F1
#
_cell.length_a   1.000
_cell.length_b   1.000
_cell.length_c   1.000
_cell.angle_alpha   90.00
_cell.angle_beta   90.00
_cell.angle_gamma   90.00
#
_symmetry.space_group_name_H-M   'P 1'
#
loop_
_entity.id
_entity.type
_entity.pdbx_description
1 polymer ?
#
loop_
_entity_poly.entity_id
_entity_poly.type
_entity_poly.pdbx_seq_one_letter_code
_entity_poly.pdbx_strand_id
1 'polypeptide(L)'
;MAHKFKGQRGFTLVELTIVIVILGILSVYAASRFQGPSSFSPYAAQAQSISIIRQIQLARMQSNIQSGATNTNYTLTVNNHCLGSKPACDDQADPGIGLSSKVAFDNQQMQFQVEAPASADLSNITFDLFGRPEGLCDADGSHCAGQYKITIKDVTNTVESTYVCINSQGFVYQPDVGSDICDK
;
A
#
# COMPACT_ATOMS: atom_id res chain seq x y z
N MET A 1 -2.82 56.17 50.81
CA MET A 1 -3.11 54.96 50.01
C MET A 1 -1.84 54.13 49.95
N ALA A 2 -1.76 53.02 50.69
CA ALA A 2 -0.59 52.15 50.67
C ALA A 2 -0.76 51.08 49.58
N HIS A 3 0.03 51.16 48.52
CA HIS A 3 0.09 50.14 47.49
C HIS A 3 0.92 48.96 48.01
N LYS A 4 0.27 47.86 48.39
CA LYS A 4 0.96 46.59 48.67
C LYS A 4 1.58 46.08 47.37
N PHE A 5 2.90 46.15 47.23
CA PHE A 5 3.60 45.39 46.21
C PHE A 5 3.59 43.91 46.60
N LYS A 6 2.82 43.12 45.84
CA LYS A 6 2.75 41.66 45.97
C LYS A 6 4.07 41.09 45.44
N GLY A 7 4.95 40.66 46.34
CA GLY A 7 6.24 40.07 45.96
C GLY A 7 6.05 38.86 45.05
N GLN A 8 6.62 38.91 43.85
CA GLN A 8 6.71 37.75 42.97
C GLN A 8 7.67 36.75 43.61
N ARG A 9 7.15 35.59 44.01
CA ARG A 9 7.97 34.45 44.44
C ARG A 9 8.61 33.86 43.18
N GLY A 10 9.91 34.07 43.01
CA GLY A 10 10.68 33.42 41.95
C GLY A 10 10.84 31.91 42.21
N PHE A 11 11.07 31.16 41.14
CA PHE A 11 11.45 29.75 41.21
C PHE A 11 12.78 29.59 41.95
N THR A 12 12.90 28.56 42.79
CA THR A 12 14.20 28.22 43.39
C THR A 12 15.12 27.56 42.36
N LEU A 13 16.44 27.66 42.55
CA LEU A 13 17.40 27.02 41.65
C LEU A 13 17.15 25.50 41.55
N VAL A 14 16.86 24.86 42.67
CA VAL A 14 16.57 23.41 42.75
C VAL A 14 15.28 23.05 42.01
N GLU A 15 14.27 23.91 42.07
CA GLU A 15 13.01 23.69 41.37
C GLU A 15 13.20 23.78 39.85
N LEU A 16 14.01 24.74 39.39
CA LEU A 16 14.36 24.86 37.96
C LEU A 16 15.12 23.63 37.46
N THR A 17 16.10 23.13 38.23
CA THR A 17 16.91 21.97 37.81
C THR A 17 16.08 20.69 37.74
N ILE A 18 15.14 20.49 38.66
CA ILE A 18 14.23 19.34 38.61
C ILE A 18 13.30 19.43 37.38
N VAL A 19 12.78 20.61 37.06
CA VAL A 19 11.91 20.81 35.88
C VAL A 19 12.63 20.46 34.57
N ILE A 20 13.87 20.92 34.38
CA ILE A 20 14.62 20.61 33.15
C ILE A 20 14.96 19.11 33.03
N VAL A 21 15.24 18.43 34.16
CA VAL A 21 15.50 16.98 34.17
C VAL A 21 14.23 16.22 33.80
N ILE A 22 13.08 16.57 34.38
CA ILE A 22 11.79 15.95 34.07
C ILE A 22 11.43 16.18 32.59
N LEU A 23 11.58 17.41 32.08
CA LEU A 23 11.34 17.71 30.66
C LEU A 23 12.30 16.95 29.73
N GLY A 24 13.55 16.74 30.13
CA GLY A 24 14.52 15.93 29.38
C GLY A 24 14.11 14.46 29.28
N ILE A 25 13.63 13.87 30.37
CA ILE A 25 13.15 12.47 30.35
C ILE A 25 11.89 12.34 29.49
N LEU A 26 10.95 13.29 29.64
CA LEU A 26 9.71 13.31 28.85
C LEU A 26 9.98 13.52 27.36
N SER A 27 10.95 14.35 27.00
CA SER A 27 11.27 14.63 25.59
C SER A 27 11.87 13.42 24.88
N VAL A 28 12.76 12.67 25.52
CA VAL A 28 13.34 11.43 24.94
C VAL A 28 12.25 10.37 24.74
N TYR A 29 11.36 10.22 25.71
CA TYR A 29 10.23 9.28 25.61
C TYR A 29 9.25 9.70 24.50
N ALA A 30 8.89 10.98 24.46
CA ALA A 30 8.03 11.53 23.41
C ALA A 30 8.65 11.39 22.02
N ALA A 31 9.93 11.71 21.85
CA ALA A 31 10.64 11.61 20.56
C ALA A 31 10.63 10.18 20.02
N SER A 32 10.93 9.20 20.87
CA SER A 32 10.90 7.78 20.50
C SER A 32 9.51 7.31 20.08
N ARG A 33 8.45 7.86 20.70
CA ARG A 33 7.05 7.55 20.36
C ARG A 33 6.54 8.28 19.12
N PHE A 34 7.08 9.47 18.83
CA PHE A 34 6.76 10.29 17.65
C PHE A 34 7.46 9.82 16.37
N GLN A 35 8.59 9.12 16.47
CA GLN A 35 9.21 8.37 15.36
C GLN A 35 8.45 7.08 14.98
N GLY A 36 7.14 7.05 15.24
CA GLY A 36 6.24 5.96 14.85
C GLY A 36 5.87 5.98 13.35
N PRO A 37 4.98 5.05 12.94
CA PRO A 37 4.96 4.13 11.77
C PRO A 37 5.23 4.63 10.33
N SER A 38 5.71 5.86 10.10
CA SER A 38 5.91 6.40 8.74
C SER A 38 6.90 5.60 7.87
N SER A 39 7.84 4.86 8.47
CA SER A 39 8.82 4.02 7.77
C SER A 39 8.44 2.54 7.63
N PHE A 40 7.29 2.10 8.17
CA PHE A 40 6.83 0.69 8.00
C PHE A 40 5.70 0.53 6.96
N SER A 41 5.18 1.66 6.48
CA SER A 41 3.98 1.68 5.65
C SER A 41 4.15 1.02 4.29
N PRO A 42 5.25 1.22 3.53
CA PRO A 42 5.39 0.60 2.21
C PRO A 42 5.44 -0.93 2.26
N TYR A 43 6.13 -1.52 3.24
CA TYR A 43 6.23 -2.98 3.38
C TYR A 43 4.92 -3.61 3.85
N ALA A 44 4.22 -2.97 4.80
CA ALA A 44 2.87 -3.37 5.16
C ALA A 44 1.94 -3.30 3.95
N ALA A 45 2.07 -2.24 3.13
CA ALA A 45 1.32 -2.07 1.91
C ALA A 45 1.58 -3.16 0.88
N GLN A 46 2.84 -3.57 0.72
CA GLN A 46 3.25 -4.67 -0.14
C GLN A 46 2.58 -5.98 0.28
N ALA A 47 2.61 -6.33 1.57
CA ALA A 47 1.98 -7.55 2.08
C ALA A 47 0.45 -7.56 1.89
N GLN A 48 -0.21 -6.41 2.14
CA GLN A 48 -1.63 -6.24 1.86
C GLN A 48 -1.94 -6.37 0.37
N SER A 49 -1.13 -5.73 -0.48
CA SER A 49 -1.29 -5.76 -1.94
C SER A 49 -1.22 -7.20 -2.46
N ILE A 50 -0.22 -7.97 -2.03
CA ILE A 50 -0.08 -9.39 -2.40
C ILE A 50 -1.32 -10.18 -2.00
N SER A 51 -1.83 -9.95 -0.79
CA SER A 51 -3.00 -10.67 -0.27
C SER A 51 -4.26 -10.35 -1.07
N ILE A 52 -4.48 -9.07 -1.40
CA ILE A 52 -5.64 -8.62 -2.17
C ILE A 52 -5.57 -9.11 -3.62
N ILE A 53 -4.40 -9.03 -4.27
CA ILE A 53 -4.21 -9.56 -5.62
C ILE A 53 -4.54 -11.06 -5.65
N ARG A 54 -4.01 -11.83 -4.70
CA ARG A 54 -4.28 -13.27 -4.60
C ARG A 54 -5.76 -13.57 -4.32
N GLN A 55 -6.43 -12.75 -3.50
CA GLN A 55 -7.86 -12.88 -3.27
C GLN A 55 -8.66 -12.68 -4.56
N ILE A 56 -8.33 -11.65 -5.35
CA ILE A 56 -8.98 -11.39 -6.65
C ILE A 56 -8.73 -12.55 -7.62
N GLN A 57 -7.50 -13.07 -7.69
CA GLN A 57 -7.16 -14.23 -8.50
C GLN A 57 -7.95 -15.48 -8.09
N LEU A 58 -7.99 -15.80 -6.79
CA LEU A 58 -8.73 -16.96 -6.26
C LEU A 58 -10.22 -16.84 -6.55
N ALA A 59 -10.80 -15.66 -6.35
CA ALA A 59 -12.19 -15.42 -6.63
C ALA A 59 -12.49 -15.55 -8.14
N ARG A 60 -11.57 -15.12 -9.01
CA ARG A 60 -11.69 -15.33 -10.45
C ARG A 60 -11.65 -16.81 -10.82
N MET A 61 -10.73 -17.59 -10.25
CA MET A 61 -10.62 -19.04 -10.49
C MET A 61 -11.83 -19.83 -9.98
N GLN A 62 -12.53 -19.33 -8.96
CA GLN A 62 -13.76 -19.92 -8.43
C GLN A 62 -15.03 -19.43 -9.14
N SER A 63 -14.93 -18.39 -9.96
CA SER A 63 -16.07 -17.84 -10.70
C SER A 63 -16.47 -18.76 -11.86
N ASN A 64 -17.77 -18.83 -12.15
CA ASN A 64 -18.33 -19.53 -13.31
C ASN A 64 -18.53 -18.60 -14.52
N ILE A 65 -17.94 -17.41 -14.47
CA ILE A 65 -18.10 -16.39 -15.51
C ILE A 65 -17.11 -16.69 -16.63
N GLN A 66 -17.61 -16.69 -17.87
CA GLN A 66 -16.80 -16.97 -19.06
C GLN A 66 -15.60 -16.01 -19.17
N SER A 67 -14.44 -16.52 -19.60
CA SER A 67 -13.26 -15.69 -19.91
C SER A 67 -13.59 -14.62 -20.93
N GLY A 68 -13.17 -13.38 -20.69
CA GLY A 68 -13.49 -12.22 -21.52
C GLY A 68 -14.86 -11.57 -21.28
N ALA A 69 -15.70 -12.10 -20.38
CA ALA A 69 -16.90 -11.38 -19.95
C ALA A 69 -16.50 -10.17 -19.08
N THR A 70 -17.04 -9.00 -19.39
CA THR A 70 -16.81 -7.75 -18.66
C THR A 70 -17.44 -7.81 -17.26
N ASN A 71 -16.75 -8.43 -16.31
CA ASN A 71 -17.12 -8.41 -14.90
C ASN A 71 -16.05 -7.69 -14.08
N THR A 72 -16.35 -6.46 -13.70
CA THR A 72 -15.44 -5.59 -12.96
C THR A 72 -15.10 -6.12 -11.57
N ASN A 73 -15.90 -7.03 -10.99
CA ASN A 73 -15.65 -7.52 -9.64
C ASN A 73 -14.35 -8.32 -9.52
N TYR A 74 -13.93 -8.99 -10.60
CA TYR A 74 -12.71 -9.81 -10.63
C TYR A 74 -11.54 -9.10 -11.32
N THR A 75 -11.64 -7.78 -11.50
CA THR A 75 -10.60 -6.95 -12.08
C THR A 75 -9.81 -6.30 -10.96
N LEU A 76 -8.47 -6.46 -11.00
CA LEU A 76 -7.56 -5.69 -10.17
C LEU A 76 -7.37 -4.33 -10.81
N THR A 77 -7.74 -3.27 -10.09
CA THR A 77 -7.47 -1.89 -10.50
C THR A 77 -6.26 -1.38 -9.74
N VAL A 78 -5.33 -0.80 -10.48
CA VAL A 78 -4.19 -0.07 -9.92
C VAL A 78 -4.17 1.32 -10.51
N ASN A 79 -4.25 2.32 -9.66
CA ASN A 79 -4.12 3.72 -10.03
C ASN A 79 -3.24 4.44 -9.00
N ASN A 80 -3.00 5.73 -9.23
CA ASN A 80 -2.09 6.51 -8.39
C ASN A 80 -2.42 6.50 -6.89
N HIS A 81 -3.65 6.19 -6.47
CA HIS A 81 -4.10 6.26 -5.07
C HIS A 81 -4.82 5.01 -4.58
N CYS A 82 -4.98 3.98 -5.42
CA CYS A 82 -5.70 2.77 -5.06
C CYS A 82 -5.09 1.55 -5.73
N LEU A 83 -4.99 0.48 -4.95
CA LEU A 83 -4.73 -0.87 -5.40
C LEU A 83 -5.78 -1.77 -4.77
N GLY A 84 -6.57 -2.44 -5.59
CA GLY A 84 -7.65 -3.29 -5.09
C GLY A 84 -8.55 -3.79 -6.20
N SER A 85 -9.69 -4.37 -5.84
CA SER A 85 -10.69 -4.67 -6.86
C SER A 85 -11.26 -3.39 -7.46
N LYS A 86 -11.72 -3.45 -8.71
CA LYS A 86 -12.39 -2.32 -9.35
C LYS A 86 -13.53 -1.71 -8.51
N PRO A 87 -14.51 -2.48 -7.99
CA PRO A 87 -15.56 -1.89 -7.16
C PRO A 87 -15.01 -1.21 -5.89
N ALA A 88 -13.94 -1.73 -5.28
CA ALA A 88 -13.33 -1.11 -4.11
C ALA A 88 -12.62 0.22 -4.44
N CYS A 89 -11.96 0.29 -5.59
CA CYS A 89 -11.28 1.50 -6.05
C CYS A 89 -12.22 2.55 -6.64
N ASP A 90 -13.41 2.15 -7.10
CA ASP A 90 -14.47 3.05 -7.58
C ASP A 90 -15.47 3.46 -6.46
N ASP A 91 -15.17 3.09 -5.20
CA ASP A 91 -16.02 3.30 -4.02
C ASP A 91 -17.48 2.82 -4.23
N GLN A 92 -17.65 1.72 -4.96
CA GLN A 92 -18.94 1.09 -5.16
C GLN A 92 -19.31 0.21 -3.96
N ALA A 93 -20.60 0.12 -3.68
CA ALA A 93 -21.10 -0.82 -2.68
C ALA A 93 -20.72 -2.26 -3.05
N ASP A 94 -20.26 -3.04 -2.07
CA ASP A 94 -19.95 -4.47 -2.29
C ASP A 94 -21.22 -5.16 -2.80
N PRO A 95 -21.17 -5.86 -3.95
CA PRO A 95 -22.31 -6.62 -4.46
C PRO A 95 -22.71 -7.81 -3.56
N GLY A 96 -22.11 -7.97 -2.38
CA GLY A 96 -22.37 -9.07 -1.44
C GLY A 96 -21.54 -10.31 -1.74
N ILE A 97 -20.50 -10.16 -2.57
CA ILE A 97 -19.61 -11.25 -2.99
C ILE A 97 -18.29 -11.23 -2.21
N GLY A 98 -18.01 -10.19 -1.41
CA GLY A 98 -16.82 -10.12 -0.56
C GLY A 98 -15.53 -9.80 -1.34
N LEU A 99 -15.67 -9.18 -2.52
CA LEU A 99 -14.55 -8.76 -3.36
C LEU A 99 -14.26 -7.26 -3.25
N SER A 100 -14.90 -6.49 -2.36
CA SER A 100 -14.64 -5.04 -2.24
C SER A 100 -13.40 -4.72 -1.37
N SER A 101 -12.30 -5.45 -1.55
CA SER A 101 -11.06 -5.24 -0.82
C SER A 101 -10.10 -4.34 -1.60
N LYS A 102 -9.60 -3.30 -0.95
CA LYS A 102 -8.50 -2.45 -1.41
C LYS A 102 -7.46 -2.29 -0.32
N VAL A 103 -6.25 -1.98 -0.75
CA VAL A 103 -5.16 -1.63 0.15
C VAL A 103 -5.55 -0.32 0.83
N ALA A 104 -5.58 -0.30 2.16
CA ALA A 104 -6.04 0.83 2.97
C ALA A 104 -5.02 1.16 4.05
N PHE A 105 -4.76 2.46 4.24
CA PHE A 105 -3.91 2.97 5.31
C PHE A 105 -4.60 4.12 6.01
N ASP A 106 -4.56 4.08 7.33
CA ASP A 106 -5.01 5.19 8.15
C ASP A 106 -3.97 6.31 8.08
N ASN A 107 -4.42 7.49 7.63
CA ASN A 107 -3.66 8.73 7.72
C ASN A 107 -2.34 8.77 6.91
N GLN A 108 -2.18 7.90 5.90
CA GLN A 108 -1.06 7.90 4.96
C GLN A 108 -1.55 7.87 3.51
N GLN A 109 -0.85 8.61 2.65
CA GLN A 109 -1.13 8.63 1.21
C GLN A 109 -0.09 7.77 0.52
N MET A 110 -0.52 6.61 0.02
CA MET A 110 0.33 5.75 -0.79
C MET A 110 0.11 6.04 -2.28
N GLN A 111 1.19 5.94 -3.04
CA GLN A 111 1.18 6.06 -4.48
C GLN A 111 1.57 4.74 -5.13
N PHE A 112 0.75 4.29 -6.08
CA PHE A 112 1.02 3.10 -6.88
C PHE A 112 1.37 3.48 -8.32
N GLN A 113 2.37 2.81 -8.88
CA GLN A 113 2.76 2.97 -10.29
C GLN A 113 2.97 1.60 -10.91
N VAL A 114 2.35 1.37 -12.05
CA VAL A 114 2.43 0.09 -12.77
C VAL A 114 3.34 0.23 -13.97
N GLU A 115 4.26 -0.71 -14.09
CA GLU A 115 5.08 -0.92 -15.27
C GLU A 115 4.79 -2.31 -15.84
N ALA A 116 4.56 -2.39 -17.14
CA ALA A 116 4.28 -3.64 -17.85
C ALA A 116 4.74 -3.51 -19.32
N PRO A 117 4.79 -4.60 -20.10
CA PRO A 117 4.99 -4.55 -21.54
C PRO A 117 3.94 -3.68 -22.25
N ALA A 118 4.29 -3.09 -23.40
CA ALA A 118 3.42 -2.13 -24.10
C ALA A 118 2.05 -2.69 -24.53
N SER A 119 1.88 -4.01 -24.58
CA SER A 119 0.63 -4.70 -24.90
C SER A 119 -0.34 -4.85 -23.71
N ALA A 120 0.12 -4.57 -22.49
CA ALA A 120 -0.63 -4.80 -21.26
C ALA A 120 -1.38 -3.53 -20.79
N ASP A 121 -2.58 -3.71 -20.23
CA ASP A 121 -3.30 -2.62 -19.56
C ASP A 121 -2.62 -2.31 -18.22
N LEU A 122 -2.29 -1.03 -18.01
CA LEU A 122 -1.59 -0.53 -16.82
C LEU A 122 -2.53 -0.14 -15.67
N SER A 123 -3.83 -0.06 -15.94
CA SER A 123 -4.84 0.46 -15.01
C SER A 123 -5.75 -0.64 -14.47
N ASN A 124 -6.10 -1.59 -15.32
CA ASN A 124 -7.02 -2.67 -15.00
C ASN A 124 -6.40 -4.00 -15.46
N ILE A 125 -6.02 -4.82 -14.49
CA ILE A 125 -5.44 -6.13 -14.71
C ILE A 125 -6.57 -7.14 -14.51
N THR A 126 -6.97 -7.81 -15.59
CA THR A 126 -7.90 -8.94 -15.55
C THR A 126 -7.15 -10.24 -15.46
N PHE A 127 -7.78 -11.26 -14.87
CA PHE A 127 -7.21 -12.59 -14.75
C PHE A 127 -8.10 -13.62 -15.48
N ASP A 128 -7.44 -14.62 -16.06
CA ASP A 128 -8.14 -15.78 -16.60
C ASP A 128 -8.60 -16.75 -15.49
N LEU A 129 -9.30 -17.82 -15.87
CA LEU A 129 -9.77 -18.85 -14.94
C LEU A 129 -8.65 -19.69 -14.28
N PHE A 130 -7.40 -19.48 -14.69
CA PHE A 130 -6.20 -20.08 -14.09
C PHE A 130 -5.41 -19.08 -13.24
N GLY A 131 -5.91 -17.86 -13.06
CA GLY A 131 -5.26 -16.80 -12.26
C GLY A 131 -4.12 -16.08 -12.98
N ARG A 132 -3.93 -16.32 -14.28
CA ARG A 132 -2.91 -15.65 -15.10
C ARG A 132 -3.43 -14.28 -15.55
N PRO A 133 -2.60 -13.23 -15.50
CA PRO A 133 -3.03 -11.92 -15.94
C PRO A 133 -3.19 -11.89 -17.47
N GLU A 134 -4.31 -11.32 -17.93
CA GLU A 134 -4.55 -11.09 -19.35
C GLU A 134 -3.67 -9.90 -19.82
N GLY A 135 -3.18 -9.94 -21.07
CA GLY A 135 -2.32 -8.89 -21.64
C GLY A 135 -0.81 -9.11 -21.52
N LEU A 136 -0.37 -10.12 -20.74
CA LEU A 136 1.03 -10.62 -20.74
C LEU A 136 1.24 -11.80 -21.69
N CYS A 137 0.20 -12.24 -22.38
CA CYS A 137 0.26 -13.26 -23.40
C CYS A 137 -0.28 -12.69 -24.71
N ASP A 138 0.19 -13.22 -25.84
CA ASP A 138 -0.40 -12.94 -27.15
C ASP A 138 -1.89 -13.31 -27.17
N ALA A 139 -2.66 -12.73 -28.11
CA ALA A 139 -4.10 -12.94 -28.21
C ALA A 139 -4.51 -14.43 -28.33
N ASP A 140 -3.63 -15.24 -28.93
CA ASP A 140 -3.81 -16.69 -29.09
C ASP A 140 -3.29 -17.51 -27.88
N GLY A 141 -2.73 -16.85 -26.87
CA GLY A 141 -2.18 -17.47 -25.66
C GLY A 141 -0.91 -18.31 -25.87
N SER A 142 -0.31 -18.23 -27.06
CA SER A 142 0.81 -19.08 -27.51
C SER A 142 2.17 -18.68 -26.93
N HIS A 143 2.36 -17.40 -26.64
CA HIS A 143 3.57 -16.88 -26.00
C HIS A 143 3.17 -15.96 -24.85
N CYS A 144 3.63 -16.28 -23.65
CA CYS A 144 3.36 -15.56 -22.40
C CYS A 144 4.69 -15.07 -21.82
N ALA A 145 4.97 -13.79 -22.01
CA ALA A 145 6.24 -13.19 -21.59
C ALA A 145 6.02 -11.84 -20.91
N GLY A 146 6.93 -11.52 -19.99
CA GLY A 146 6.87 -10.29 -19.20
C GLY A 146 6.09 -10.44 -17.90
N GLN A 147 5.88 -9.30 -17.25
CA GLN A 147 5.39 -9.20 -15.88
C GLN A 147 4.86 -7.79 -15.61
N TYR A 148 3.97 -7.69 -14.63
CA TYR A 148 3.62 -6.42 -13.99
C TYR A 148 4.57 -6.15 -12.84
N LYS A 149 5.14 -4.95 -12.81
CA LYS A 149 5.83 -4.39 -11.64
C LYS A 149 4.99 -3.25 -11.08
N ILE A 150 4.48 -3.42 -9.87
CA ILE A 150 3.67 -2.43 -9.17
C ILE A 150 4.53 -1.80 -8.09
N THR A 151 5.03 -0.59 -8.34
CA THR A 151 5.81 0.20 -7.39
C THR A 151 4.89 0.88 -6.39
N ILE A 152 5.20 0.72 -5.12
CA ILE A 152 4.49 1.25 -3.96
C ILE A 152 5.42 2.21 -3.23
N LYS A 153 4.98 3.45 -3.04
CA LYS A 153 5.73 4.48 -2.32
C LYS A 153 4.81 5.31 -1.46
N ASP A 154 5.34 5.80 -0.34
CA ASP A 154 4.64 6.80 0.47
C ASP A 154 4.83 8.18 -0.20
N VAL A 155 3.75 8.94 -0.35
CA VAL A 155 3.80 10.30 -0.93
C VAL A 155 4.63 11.25 -0.04
N THR A 156 4.63 11.04 1.27
CA THR A 156 5.33 11.87 2.26
C THR A 156 6.78 11.46 2.48
N ASN A 157 7.12 10.19 2.20
CA ASN A 157 8.47 9.65 2.31
C ASN A 157 8.87 9.00 0.98
N THR A 158 9.57 9.76 0.14
CA THR A 158 9.99 9.36 -1.21
C THR A 158 11.25 8.50 -1.22
N VAL A 159 11.86 8.24 -0.05
CA VAL A 159 13.14 7.52 0.05
C VAL A 159 12.94 6.01 0.08
N GLU A 160 11.81 5.55 0.62
CA GLU A 160 11.49 4.13 0.71
C GLU A 160 10.40 3.76 -0.31
N SER A 161 10.80 3.00 -1.32
CA SER A 161 9.87 2.37 -2.25
C SER A 161 10.03 0.86 -2.17
N THR A 162 8.92 0.16 -2.37
CA THR A 162 8.89 -1.29 -2.52
C THR A 162 8.02 -1.63 -3.72
N TYR A 163 8.02 -2.86 -4.16
CA TYR A 163 7.23 -3.23 -5.33
C TYR A 163 6.72 -4.67 -5.25
N VAL A 164 5.61 -4.91 -5.94
CA VAL A 164 4.99 -6.23 -6.10
C VAL A 164 5.08 -6.64 -7.56
N CYS A 165 5.48 -7.87 -7.80
CA CYS A 165 5.61 -8.44 -9.13
C CYS A 165 4.49 -9.44 -9.39
N ILE A 166 3.96 -9.45 -10.62
CA ILE A 166 3.04 -10.48 -11.11
C ILE A 166 3.59 -10.98 -12.44
N ASN A 167 4.01 -12.25 -12.52
CA ASN A 167 4.50 -12.81 -13.77
C ASN A 167 3.37 -13.28 -14.70
N SER A 168 3.71 -13.66 -15.93
CA SER A 168 2.74 -14.14 -16.93
C SER A 168 1.99 -15.42 -16.53
N GLN A 169 2.48 -16.16 -15.52
CA GLN A 169 1.82 -17.34 -14.96
C GLN A 169 0.90 -17.01 -13.77
N GLY A 170 0.77 -15.73 -13.40
CA GLY A 170 -0.07 -15.30 -12.27
C GLY A 170 0.61 -15.44 -10.90
N PHE A 171 1.90 -15.75 -10.85
CA PHE A 171 2.63 -15.79 -9.59
C PHE A 171 2.85 -14.37 -9.06
N VAL A 172 2.32 -14.11 -7.86
CA VAL A 172 2.45 -12.82 -7.16
C VAL A 172 3.53 -12.93 -6.09
N TYR A 173 4.57 -12.11 -6.19
CA TYR A 173 5.71 -12.15 -5.28
C TYR A 173 6.29 -10.78 -4.96
N GLN A 174 6.99 -10.71 -3.84
CA GLN A 174 7.90 -9.63 -3.53
C GLN A 174 9.29 -9.96 -4.09
N PRO A 175 10.05 -8.96 -4.55
CA PRO A 175 11.45 -9.13 -4.91
C PRO A 175 12.33 -9.61 -3.76
N ASP A 176 13.44 -10.23 -4.13
CA ASP A 176 14.47 -10.62 -3.18
C ASP A 176 15.23 -9.36 -2.68
N VAL A 177 15.65 -9.37 -1.41
CA VAL A 177 16.27 -8.21 -0.76
C VAL A 177 17.52 -7.75 -1.53
N GLY A 178 17.49 -6.52 -2.07
CA GLY A 178 18.60 -5.93 -2.84
C GLY A 178 18.55 -6.17 -4.35
N SER A 179 17.55 -6.89 -4.85
CA SER A 179 17.15 -6.82 -6.26
C SER A 179 16.10 -5.72 -6.39
N ASP A 180 16.20 -4.89 -7.44
CA ASP A 180 15.16 -3.93 -7.88
C ASP A 180 14.38 -4.47 -9.11
N ILE A 181 14.55 -5.76 -9.40
CA ILE A 181 14.06 -6.39 -10.62
C ILE A 181 13.10 -7.53 -10.27
N CYS A 182 11.98 -7.56 -10.99
CA CYS A 182 11.11 -8.72 -11.06
C CYS A 182 11.79 -9.74 -12.01
N ASP A 183 12.34 -10.84 -11.50
CA ASP A 183 13.09 -11.82 -12.33
C ASP A 183 12.56 -13.27 -12.15
N LYS A 184 11.24 -13.47 -11.98
CA LYS A 184 10.65 -14.80 -11.75
C LYS A 184 9.48 -15.12 -12.68
#